data_AF-A0A1L9UG42-F1
#
_entry.id   AF-A0A1L9UG42-F1
#
_cell.length_a   1.000
_cell.length_b   1.000
_cell.length_c   1.000
_cell.angle_alpha   90.00
_cell.angle_beta   90.00
_cell.angle_gamma   90.00
#
_symmetry.space_group_name_H-M   'P 1'
#
loop_
_entity.id
_entity.type
_entity.pdbx_description
1 polymer ?
#
loop_
_entity_poly.entity_id
_entity_poly.type
_entity_poly.pdbx_seq_one_letter_code
_entity_poly.pdbx_strand_id
1 'polypeptide(L)'
;MMRAQGYISHESLRPHYAATIGGFNGHFSGSYIKPDCFIVPDDRILPSVALEVGYRESYNQLKADADLLLEGCQGNIRAVIIVKLSVLGLEDTKCESGFVEVHEYDAASGAGKMRGRREILYPIPEDHAQQCITLQWEDIVRDNMDMLLLRPAPPSPPPLMLDDLRKCVDVGVKRHDIAREISGLK
;
A
#
# COMPACT_ATOMS: atom_id res chain seq x y z
N MET A 1 -20.63 -3.01 6.32
CA MET A 1 -19.28 -3.10 6.90
C MET A 1 -18.64 -4.36 6.34
N MET A 2 -17.72 -4.23 5.38
CA MET A 2 -17.13 -5.37 4.68
C MET A 2 -15.99 -5.94 5.54
N ARG A 3 -16.08 -7.21 5.95
CA ARG A 3 -14.96 -7.91 6.59
C ARG A 3 -13.95 -8.26 5.52
N ALA A 4 -12.85 -7.53 5.45
CA ALA A 4 -11.72 -7.91 4.64
C ALA A 4 -11.04 -9.15 5.25
N GLN A 5 -10.74 -10.13 4.42
CA GLN A 5 -9.99 -11.34 4.79
C GLN A 5 -8.49 -11.10 4.52
N GLY A 6 -7.60 -11.81 5.23
CA GLY A 6 -6.14 -11.59 5.19
C GLY A 6 -5.63 -10.83 6.43
N TYR A 7 -4.49 -10.15 6.36
CA TYR A 7 -3.94 -9.29 7.44
C TYR A 7 -4.96 -8.42 8.15
N ILE A 8 -5.99 -8.02 7.40
CA ILE A 8 -7.07 -7.13 7.80
C ILE A 8 -8.03 -7.78 8.81
N SER A 9 -7.93 -9.10 9.05
CA SER A 9 -8.71 -9.82 10.05
C SER A 9 -7.92 -10.31 11.27
N HIS A 10 -6.60 -10.08 11.35
CA HIS A 10 -5.92 -10.26 12.63
C HIS A 10 -6.27 -9.04 13.48
N GLU A 11 -6.94 -9.23 14.62
CA GLU A 11 -7.48 -8.15 15.47
C GLU A 11 -6.44 -7.09 15.92
N SER A 12 -5.15 -7.36 15.67
CA SER A 12 -3.99 -6.53 15.98
C SER A 12 -3.31 -5.80 14.82
N LEU A 13 -3.87 -5.86 13.61
CA LEU A 13 -3.40 -5.11 12.45
C LEU A 13 -4.58 -4.34 11.88
N ARG A 14 -4.64 -3.04 12.18
CA ARG A 14 -5.74 -2.19 11.73
C ARG A 14 -5.31 -1.44 10.47
N PRO A 15 -6.05 -1.57 9.35
CA PRO A 15 -5.87 -0.64 8.25
C PRO A 15 -6.34 0.74 8.72
N HIS A 16 -5.45 1.71 8.64
CA HIS A 16 -5.76 3.10 8.90
C HIS A 16 -5.90 3.83 7.57
N TYR A 17 -6.92 4.67 7.52
CA TYR A 17 -7.21 5.52 6.37
C TYR A 17 -7.11 6.97 6.81
N ALA A 18 -6.69 7.81 5.88
CA ALA A 18 -6.77 9.25 6.00
C ALA A 18 -5.98 9.91 7.15
N ALA A 19 -4.91 9.29 7.64
CA ALA A 19 -3.98 9.93 8.57
C ALA A 19 -2.75 10.47 7.84
N THR A 20 -2.25 11.62 8.32
CA THR A 20 -1.02 12.23 7.81
C THR A 20 0.18 11.66 8.55
N ILE A 21 1.18 11.22 7.79
CA ILE A 21 2.49 10.82 8.27
C ILE A 21 3.46 11.97 8.02
N GLY A 22 4.26 12.31 9.03
CA GLY A 22 5.30 13.32 8.97
C GLY A 22 6.39 13.00 10.01
N GLY A 23 7.21 13.99 10.36
CA GLY A 23 8.36 13.76 11.24
C GLY A 23 9.48 13.00 10.55
N PHE A 24 9.57 13.13 9.22
CA PHE A 24 10.63 12.54 8.42
C PHE A 24 11.98 13.18 8.69
N ASN A 25 13.05 12.45 8.36
CA ASN A 25 14.43 12.84 8.62
C ASN A 25 15.19 13.20 7.34
N GLY A 26 16.38 13.76 7.51
CA GLY A 26 17.30 14.06 6.41
C GLY A 26 16.69 15.05 5.42
N HIS A 27 16.83 14.78 4.13
CA HIS A 27 16.36 15.66 3.06
C HIS A 27 14.83 15.70 2.92
N PHE A 28 14.10 14.80 3.59
CA PHE A 28 12.64 14.81 3.69
C PHE A 28 12.13 15.53 4.96
N SER A 29 13.02 16.11 5.76
CA SER A 29 12.64 16.84 6.97
C SER A 29 11.64 17.96 6.68
N GLY A 30 10.52 17.97 7.40
CA GLY A 30 9.42 18.94 7.23
C GLY A 30 8.39 18.54 6.18
N SER A 31 8.61 17.48 5.41
CA SER A 31 7.61 16.92 4.50
C SER A 31 6.53 16.14 5.26
N TYR A 32 5.39 15.94 4.62
CA TYR A 32 4.29 15.12 5.10
C TYR A 32 3.56 14.48 3.92
N ILE A 33 2.92 13.34 4.17
CA ILE A 33 2.12 12.60 3.19
C ILE A 33 0.92 11.95 3.87
N LYS A 34 -0.13 11.66 3.10
CA LYS A 34 -1.33 10.98 3.57
C LYS A 34 -1.55 9.76 2.68
N PRO A 35 -1.04 8.57 3.07
CA PRO A 35 -1.22 7.37 2.25
C PRO A 35 -2.68 6.98 2.13
N ASP A 36 -3.02 6.31 1.02
CA ASP A 36 -4.36 5.77 0.80
C ASP A 36 -4.75 4.78 1.90
N CYS A 37 -3.80 3.93 2.31
CA CYS A 37 -3.96 3.01 3.42
C CYS A 37 -2.60 2.69 4.05
N PHE A 38 -2.58 2.36 5.34
CA PHE A 38 -1.39 1.82 5.98
C PHE A 38 -1.75 0.90 7.15
N ILE A 39 -0.81 0.04 7.52
CA ILE A 39 -0.92 -0.90 8.63
C ILE A 39 -0.06 -0.39 9.78
N VAL A 40 -0.70 -0.20 10.93
CA VAL A 40 -0.02 0.10 12.19
C VAL A 40 -0.08 -1.13 13.09
N PRO A 41 1.07 -1.64 13.56
CA PRO A 41 1.09 -2.64 14.63
C PRO A 41 0.53 -2.03 15.92
N ASP A 42 -0.30 -2.78 16.67
CA ASP A 42 -1.10 -2.33 17.82
C ASP A 42 -0.38 -1.50 18.90
N ASP A 43 0.96 -1.46 18.93
CA ASP A 43 1.76 -0.74 19.91
C ASP A 43 2.64 0.39 19.33
N ARG A 44 2.47 0.75 18.05
CA ARG A 44 3.30 1.76 17.38
C ARG A 44 2.54 3.01 16.95
N ILE A 45 3.28 4.11 16.88
CA ILE A 45 2.79 5.40 16.36
C ILE A 45 2.93 5.45 14.83
N LEU A 46 3.99 4.84 14.29
CA LEU A 46 4.27 4.83 12.86
C LEU A 46 3.83 3.51 12.22
N PRO A 47 3.31 3.55 10.99
CA PRO A 47 3.04 2.34 10.24
C PRO A 47 4.31 1.60 9.85
N SER A 48 4.14 0.32 9.53
CA SER A 48 5.20 -0.55 9.00
C SER A 48 4.98 -0.89 7.53
N VAL A 49 3.73 -0.86 7.05
CA VAL A 49 3.38 -1.08 5.64
C VAL A 49 2.44 0.02 5.18
N ALA A 50 2.68 0.60 4.01
CA ALA A 50 1.79 1.57 3.38
C ALA A 50 1.35 1.12 1.99
N LEU A 51 0.23 1.68 1.53
CA LEU A 51 -0.33 1.51 0.19
C LEU A 51 -0.56 2.90 -0.42
N GLU A 52 -0.05 3.08 -1.64
CA GLU A 52 -0.29 4.26 -2.47
C GLU A 52 -0.92 3.82 -3.79
N VAL A 53 -2.05 4.42 -4.15
CA VAL A 53 -2.82 4.11 -5.36
C VAL A 53 -2.87 5.34 -6.26
N GLY A 54 -2.17 5.27 -7.39
CA GLY A 54 -2.17 6.35 -8.37
C GLY A 54 -3.36 6.29 -9.31
N TYR A 55 -4.47 6.90 -8.91
CA TYR A 55 -5.64 7.11 -9.76
C TYR A 55 -5.34 8.17 -10.85
N ARG A 56 -4.59 9.22 -10.49
CA ARG A 56 -4.22 10.33 -11.38
C ARG A 56 -2.73 10.61 -11.37
N GLU A 57 -2.09 10.26 -10.28
CA GLU A 57 -0.67 10.38 -10.02
C GLU A 57 0.09 9.61 -11.10
N SER A 58 1.13 10.26 -11.63
CA SER A 58 2.10 9.60 -12.49
C SER A 58 2.87 8.56 -11.69
N TYR A 59 3.44 7.57 -12.38
CA TYR A 59 4.26 6.55 -11.73
C TYR A 59 5.47 7.16 -10.99
N ASN A 60 6.08 8.23 -11.54
CA ASN A 60 7.19 8.91 -10.88
C ASN A 60 6.78 9.62 -9.59
N GLN A 61 5.54 10.15 -9.51
CA GLN A 61 5.02 10.71 -8.26
C GLN A 61 4.84 9.61 -7.22
N LEU A 62 4.23 8.48 -7.59
CA LEU A 62 4.08 7.34 -6.67
C LEU A 62 5.42 6.80 -6.16
N LYS A 63 6.44 6.77 -7.02
CA LYS A 63 7.79 6.41 -6.60
C LYS A 63 8.37 7.41 -5.62
N ALA A 64 8.22 8.72 -5.87
CA ALA A 64 8.70 9.75 -4.95
C ALA A 64 7.96 9.68 -3.59
N ASP A 65 6.67 9.36 -3.60
CA ASP A 65 5.88 9.11 -2.39
C ASP A 65 6.38 7.87 -1.63
N ALA A 66 6.71 6.79 -2.36
CA ALA A 66 7.31 5.61 -1.76
C ALA A 66 8.71 5.87 -1.18
N ASP A 67 9.56 6.63 -1.88
CA ASP A 67 10.89 7.04 -1.40
C ASP A 67 10.75 7.90 -0.13
N LEU A 68 9.81 8.86 -0.12
CA LEU A 68 9.49 9.67 1.05
C LEU A 68 9.08 8.79 2.26
N LEU A 69 8.19 7.83 2.04
CA LEU A 69 7.71 6.92 3.08
C LEU A 69 8.80 5.97 3.58
N LEU A 70 9.66 5.44 2.71
CA LEU A 70 10.70 4.48 3.09
C LEU A 70 11.92 5.17 3.71
N GLU A 71 12.46 6.16 3.01
CA GLU A 71 13.70 6.85 3.38
C GLU A 71 13.46 7.93 4.45
N GLY A 72 12.38 8.70 4.31
CA GLY A 72 12.02 9.73 5.28
C GLY A 72 11.74 9.14 6.67
N CYS A 73 11.16 7.94 6.72
CA CYS A 73 10.97 7.18 7.95
C CYS A 73 12.20 6.38 8.39
N GLN A 74 13.31 6.40 7.63
CA GLN A 74 14.54 5.65 7.91
C GLN A 74 14.27 4.16 8.15
N GLY A 75 13.42 3.56 7.31
CA GLY A 75 13.03 2.15 7.43
C GLY A 75 12.04 1.84 8.55
N ASN A 76 11.42 2.85 9.20
CA ASN A 76 10.31 2.59 10.11
C ASN A 76 9.06 2.07 9.37
N ILE A 77 8.86 2.50 8.12
CA ILE A 77 8.01 1.84 7.14
C ILE A 77 8.91 0.87 6.37
N ARG A 78 8.61 -0.42 6.39
CA ARG A 78 9.41 -1.48 5.78
C ARG A 78 9.04 -1.72 4.32
N ALA A 79 7.76 -1.60 4.01
CA ALA A 79 7.24 -1.84 2.66
C ALA A 79 6.20 -0.80 2.25
N VAL A 80 6.26 -0.36 1.00
CA VAL A 80 5.24 0.45 0.35
C VAL A 80 4.73 -0.32 -0.86
N ILE A 81 3.43 -0.59 -0.89
CA ILE A 81 2.75 -1.18 -2.03
C ILE A 81 2.31 -0.04 -2.94
N ILE A 82 2.80 -0.01 -4.17
CA ILE A 82 2.39 0.97 -5.18
C ILE A 82 1.42 0.30 -6.14
N VAL A 83 0.23 0.87 -6.30
CA VAL A 83 -0.70 0.51 -7.36
C VAL A 83 -0.75 1.66 -8.36
N LYS A 84 -0.46 1.38 -9.63
CA LYS A 84 -0.63 2.36 -10.71
C LYS A 84 -1.70 1.90 -11.68
N LEU A 85 -2.69 2.75 -11.92
CA LEU A 85 -3.77 2.51 -12.88
C LEU A 85 -3.56 3.37 -14.13
N SER A 86 -4.06 2.92 -15.29
CA SER A 86 -4.28 3.84 -16.40
C SER A 86 -5.33 4.88 -16.01
N VAL A 87 -5.14 6.10 -16.50
CA VAL A 87 -6.13 7.16 -16.33
C VAL A 87 -7.41 6.73 -17.05
N LEU A 88 -8.53 6.81 -16.34
CA LEU A 88 -9.85 6.55 -16.93
C LEU A 88 -10.23 7.68 -17.90
N GLY A 89 -10.49 7.30 -19.15
CA GLY A 89 -11.17 8.12 -20.12
C GLY A 89 -12.57 8.54 -19.65
N LEU A 90 -13.17 9.51 -20.34
CA LEU A 90 -14.48 10.07 -19.98
C LEU A 90 -15.62 9.03 -20.07
N GLU A 91 -15.43 7.98 -20.85
CA GLU A 91 -16.43 6.91 -21.04
C GLU A 91 -16.06 5.61 -20.32
N ASP A 92 -14.90 5.58 -19.65
CA ASP A 92 -14.42 4.37 -19.00
C ASP A 92 -15.19 4.16 -17.69
N THR A 93 -15.79 2.97 -17.56
CA THR A 93 -16.52 2.56 -16.36
C THR A 93 -15.72 1.59 -15.48
N LYS A 94 -14.49 1.27 -15.90
CA LYS A 94 -13.59 0.32 -15.23
C LYS A 94 -12.13 0.60 -15.61
N CYS A 95 -11.19 0.22 -14.75
CA CYS A 95 -9.78 0.26 -15.09
C CYS A 95 -9.45 -0.78 -16.18
N GLU A 96 -8.91 -0.32 -17.30
CA GLU A 96 -8.46 -1.19 -18.39
C GLU A 96 -7.08 -1.79 -18.14
N SER A 97 -6.18 -1.01 -17.53
CA SER A 97 -4.83 -1.46 -17.22
C SER A 97 -4.34 -0.93 -15.88
N GLY A 98 -3.47 -1.70 -15.25
CA GLY A 98 -2.84 -1.31 -14.02
C GLY A 98 -1.92 -2.38 -13.49
N PHE A 99 -1.00 -1.97 -12.63
CA PHE A 99 -0.04 -2.87 -12.04
C PHE A 99 0.17 -2.56 -10.57
N VAL A 100 0.76 -3.53 -9.88
CA VAL A 100 1.19 -3.40 -8.49
C VAL A 100 2.67 -3.73 -8.36
N GLU A 101 3.35 -3.01 -7.48
CA GLU A 101 4.73 -3.22 -7.09
C GLU A 101 4.86 -3.11 -5.58
N VAL A 102 5.86 -3.79 -5.01
CA VAL A 102 6.27 -3.59 -3.62
C VAL A 102 7.65 -2.94 -3.64
N HIS A 103 7.80 -1.90 -2.85
CA HIS A 103 9.08 -1.23 -2.61
C HIS A 103 9.44 -1.41 -1.14
N GLU A 104 10.72 -1.63 -0.87
CA GLU A 104 11.25 -1.86 0.48
C GLU A 104 12.41 -0.92 0.77
N TYR A 105 12.64 -0.66 2.06
CA TYR A 105 13.79 0.12 2.50
C TYR A 105 15.05 -0.74 2.50
N ASP A 106 16.06 -0.35 1.73
CA ASP A 106 17.36 -1.01 1.70
C ASP A 106 18.33 -0.34 2.69
N ALA A 107 18.53 -0.95 3.85
CA ALA A 107 19.38 -0.38 4.90
C ALA A 107 20.85 -0.20 4.48
N ALA A 108 21.33 -0.94 3.47
CA ALA A 108 22.69 -0.82 2.98
C ALA A 108 22.92 0.48 2.19
N SER A 109 21.98 0.86 1.32
CA SER A 109 22.03 2.10 0.54
C SER A 109 21.34 3.29 1.23
N GLY A 110 20.45 3.00 2.19
CA GLY A 110 19.58 3.99 2.81
C GLY A 110 18.43 4.46 1.90
N ALA A 111 18.16 3.74 0.81
CA ALA A 111 17.21 4.12 -0.24
C ALA A 111 16.06 3.12 -0.41
N GLY A 112 14.98 3.56 -1.06
CA GLY A 112 13.92 2.66 -1.54
C GLY A 112 14.38 1.78 -2.70
N LYS A 113 13.97 0.50 -2.72
CA LYS A 113 14.17 -0.40 -3.87
C LYS A 113 12.95 -1.27 -4.14
N MET A 114 12.72 -1.62 -5.40
CA MET A 114 11.64 -2.55 -5.76
C MET A 114 11.96 -3.97 -5.26
N ARG A 115 11.02 -4.56 -4.53
CA ARG A 115 11.04 -5.96 -4.11
C ARG A 115 10.38 -6.83 -5.18
N GLY A 116 11.12 -7.80 -5.70
CA GLY A 116 10.60 -8.76 -6.67
C GLY A 116 10.30 -8.14 -8.02
N ARG A 117 9.10 -8.40 -8.56
CA ARG A 117 8.68 -7.93 -9.89
C ARG A 117 7.33 -7.20 -9.81
N ARG A 118 7.08 -6.40 -10.83
CA ARG A 118 5.76 -5.85 -11.12
C ARG A 118 4.77 -6.96 -11.45
N GLU A 119 3.57 -6.86 -10.89
CA GLU A 119 2.44 -7.75 -11.22
C GLU A 119 1.32 -6.99 -11.92
N ILE A 120 0.68 -7.63 -12.89
CA ILE A 120 -0.48 -7.08 -13.58
C ILE A 120 -1.69 -7.13 -12.63
N LEU A 121 -2.29 -5.97 -12.40
CA LEU A 121 -3.52 -5.85 -11.62
C LEU A 121 -4.75 -5.82 -12.54
N TYR A 122 -4.64 -5.08 -13.66
CA TYR A 122 -5.65 -5.01 -14.72
C TYR A 122 -5.01 -5.11 -16.12
N PRO A 123 -5.67 -5.76 -17.10
CA PRO A 123 -6.92 -6.51 -16.93
C PRO A 123 -6.73 -7.69 -15.98
N ILE A 124 -7.81 -8.19 -15.39
CA ILE A 124 -7.74 -9.33 -14.46
C ILE A 124 -7.21 -10.54 -15.24
N PRO A 125 -6.01 -11.05 -14.94
CA PRO A 125 -5.44 -12.17 -15.69
C PRO A 125 -6.13 -13.48 -15.31
N GLU A 126 -6.02 -14.52 -16.15
CA GLU A 126 -6.70 -15.81 -15.91
C GLU A 126 -6.22 -16.50 -14.63
N ASP A 127 -4.97 -16.28 -14.24
CA ASP A 127 -4.33 -16.83 -13.04
C ASP A 127 -4.51 -15.93 -11.80
N HIS A 128 -5.43 -14.96 -11.84
CA HIS A 128 -5.62 -13.97 -10.78
C HIS A 128 -5.82 -14.57 -9.38
N ALA A 129 -6.43 -15.75 -9.28
CA ALA A 129 -6.65 -16.45 -8.03
C ALA A 129 -5.36 -16.87 -7.31
N GLN A 130 -4.23 -16.91 -8.01
CA GLN A 130 -2.90 -17.21 -7.46
C GLN A 130 -2.07 -15.96 -7.18
N GLN A 131 -2.50 -14.79 -7.66
CA GLN A 131 -1.74 -13.56 -7.50
C GLN A 131 -1.87 -13.00 -6.08
N CYS A 132 -0.74 -12.78 -5.43
CA CYS A 132 -0.70 -12.24 -4.08
C CYS A 132 0.61 -11.53 -3.76
N ILE A 133 0.54 -10.59 -2.82
CA ILE A 133 1.71 -9.98 -2.21
C ILE A 133 2.03 -10.75 -0.94
N THR A 134 3.23 -11.30 -0.88
CA THR A 134 3.76 -11.94 0.32
C THR A 134 4.67 -10.98 1.05
N LEU A 135 4.36 -10.74 2.32
CA LEU A 135 5.21 -10.02 3.26
C LEU A 135 5.73 -11.02 4.30
N GLN A 136 6.78 -10.63 5.01
CA GLN A 136 7.27 -11.33 6.17
C GLN A 136 6.76 -10.67 7.44
N TRP A 137 6.77 -11.41 8.56
CA TRP A 137 6.43 -10.81 9.84
C TRP A 137 7.32 -9.62 10.18
N GLU A 138 8.59 -9.64 9.83
CA GLU A 138 9.52 -8.51 9.98
C GLU A 138 9.13 -7.25 9.18
N ASP A 139 8.38 -7.39 8.07
CA ASP A 139 7.85 -6.23 7.36
C ASP A 139 6.75 -5.54 8.16
N ILE A 140 6.04 -6.31 8.98
CA ILE A 140 4.78 -5.90 9.60
C ILE A 140 5.00 -5.55 11.06
N VAL A 141 5.53 -6.47 11.86
CA VAL A 141 5.80 -6.25 13.29
C VAL A 141 7.22 -5.73 13.53
N ARG A 142 8.10 -5.74 12.52
CA ARG A 142 9.47 -5.22 12.59
C ARG A 142 10.29 -5.86 13.71
N ASP A 143 10.80 -5.03 14.62
CA ASP A 143 11.57 -5.39 15.81
C ASP A 143 10.67 -5.85 16.96
N ASN A 144 9.34 -5.87 16.80
CA ASN A 144 8.39 -6.37 17.79
C ASN A 144 7.93 -7.80 17.52
N MET A 145 8.88 -8.69 17.20
CA MET A 145 8.61 -10.10 16.92
C MET A 145 8.00 -10.84 18.12
N ASP A 146 8.25 -10.35 19.34
CA ASP A 146 7.68 -10.91 20.57
C ASP A 146 6.15 -10.81 20.61
N MET A 147 5.51 -9.90 19.86
CA MET A 147 4.05 -9.90 19.70
C MET A 147 3.51 -11.19 19.09
N LEU A 148 4.31 -11.87 18.26
CA LEU A 148 3.92 -13.16 17.68
C LEU A 148 3.98 -14.29 18.71
N LEU A 149 4.60 -14.09 19.87
CA LEU A 149 4.60 -15.04 20.97
C LEU A 149 3.35 -14.91 21.85
N LEU A 150 2.67 -13.75 21.80
CA LEU A 150 1.47 -13.49 22.60
C LEU A 150 0.24 -14.26 22.10
N ARG A 151 0.26 -14.77 20.87
CA ARG A 151 -0.81 -15.56 20.25
C ARG A 151 -0.22 -16.58 19.26
N PRO A 152 -0.85 -17.74 19.02
CA PRO A 152 -0.41 -18.63 17.96
C PRO A 152 -0.46 -17.91 16.60
N ALA A 153 0.70 -17.52 16.07
CA ALA A 153 0.85 -16.95 14.74
C ALA A 153 1.30 -18.02 13.75
N PRO A 154 0.84 -17.99 12.49
CA PRO A 154 1.40 -18.84 11.45
C PRO A 154 2.89 -18.51 11.20
N PRO A 155 3.69 -19.46 10.67
CA PRO A 155 5.13 -19.26 10.43
C PRO A 155 5.43 -18.05 9.54
N SER A 156 4.58 -17.84 8.54
CA SER A 156 4.56 -16.65 7.72
C SER A 156 3.19 -16.01 7.87
N PRO A 157 3.11 -14.69 7.74
CA PRO A 157 1.82 -14.06 7.74
C PRO A 157 0.97 -14.44 6.49
N PRO A 158 -0.37 -14.33 6.55
CA PRO A 158 -1.24 -14.61 5.41
C PRO A 158 -0.95 -13.67 4.24
N PRO A 159 -0.93 -14.12 2.97
CA PRO A 159 -0.66 -13.23 1.85
C PRO A 159 -1.80 -12.22 1.61
N LEU A 160 -1.48 -11.07 1.02
CA LEU A 160 -2.49 -10.13 0.51
C LEU A 160 -2.88 -10.52 -0.91
N MET A 161 -4.09 -11.05 -1.07
CA MET A 161 -4.61 -11.45 -2.38
C MET A 161 -4.89 -10.22 -3.26
N LEU A 162 -4.47 -10.26 -4.52
CA LEU A 162 -4.72 -9.13 -5.44
C LEU A 162 -6.20 -8.94 -5.73
N ASP A 163 -7.03 -9.97 -5.61
CA ASP A 163 -8.50 -9.83 -5.72
C ASP A 163 -9.09 -8.95 -4.62
N ASP A 164 -8.55 -8.98 -3.40
CA ASP A 164 -8.99 -8.09 -2.33
C ASP A 164 -8.48 -6.67 -2.55
N LEU A 165 -7.26 -6.53 -3.07
CA LEU A 165 -6.72 -5.23 -3.47
C LEU A 165 -7.55 -4.59 -4.60
N ARG A 166 -7.96 -5.35 -5.62
CA ARG A 166 -8.86 -4.87 -6.70
C ARG A 166 -10.17 -4.31 -6.15
N LYS A 167 -10.81 -4.99 -5.18
CA LYS A 167 -12.04 -4.48 -4.54
C LYS A 167 -11.82 -3.12 -3.88
N CYS A 168 -10.67 -2.93 -3.21
CA CYS A 168 -10.32 -1.63 -2.61
C CYS A 168 -10.09 -0.55 -3.67
N VAL A 169 -9.34 -0.88 -4.71
CA VAL A 169 -9.02 0.02 -5.83
C VAL A 169 -10.30 0.44 -6.57
N ASP A 170 -11.19 -0.50 -6.90
CA ASP A 170 -12.45 -0.23 -7.61
C ASP A 170 -13.38 0.70 -6.81
N VAL A 171 -13.34 0.64 -5.47
CA VAL A 171 -14.06 1.59 -4.62
C VAL A 171 -13.46 2.99 -4.71
N GLY A 172 -12.13 3.09 -4.73
CA GLY A 172 -11.42 4.37 -4.88
C GLY A 172 -11.65 5.02 -6.25
N VAL A 173 -11.61 4.22 -7.32
CA VAL A 173 -11.95 4.64 -8.69
C VAL A 173 -13.32 5.32 -8.73
N LYS A 174 -14.36 4.65 -8.20
CA LYS A 174 -15.73 5.20 -8.16
C LYS A 174 -15.81 6.53 -7.41
N ARG A 175 -15.04 6.70 -6.34
CA ARG A 175 -15.00 7.97 -5.59
C ARG A 175 -14.35 9.09 -6.41
N HIS A 176 -13.29 8.78 -7.15
CA HIS A 176 -12.65 9.74 -8.04
C HIS A 176 -13.54 10.14 -9.22
N ASP A 177 -14.31 9.21 -9.78
CA ASP A 177 -15.28 9.51 -10.85
C ASP A 177 -16.40 10.44 -10.36
N ILE A 178 -16.96 10.17 -9.18
CA ILE A 178 -17.95 11.07 -8.56
C ILE A 178 -17.37 12.47 -8.31
N ALA A 179 -16.12 12.55 -7.83
CA ALA A 179 -15.46 13.84 -7.62
C ALA A 179 -15.25 14.62 -8.94
N ARG A 180 -14.98 13.92 -10.06
CA ARG A 180 -14.91 14.54 -11.40
C ARG A 180 -16.24 15.19 -11.79
N GLU A 181 -17.33 14.44 -11.68
CA GLU A 181 -18.67 14.93 -12.03
C GLU A 181 -19.05 16.18 -11.22
N ILE A 182 -18.77 16.19 -9.92
CA ILE A 182 -19.08 17.33 -9.03
C ILE A 182 -18.19 18.55 -9.34
N SER A 183 -16.93 18.34 -9.71
CA SER A 183 -15.96 19.43 -9.98
C SER A 183 -16.13 20.14 -11.32
N GLY A 184 -17.02 19.67 -12.19
CA GLY A 184 -17.26 20.27 -13.52
C GLY A 184 -16.09 20.12 -14.51
N LEU A 185 -15.05 19.34 -14.16
CA LEU A 185 -13.95 18.95 -15.04
C LEU A 185 -14.44 17.82 -15.96
N LYS A 186 -15.26 18.18 -16.95
CA LYS A 186 -15.54 17.35 -18.12
C LYS A 186 -14.50 17.62 -19.21
#